data_AF-A0A0R3TZX7-F1
#
_entry.id   AF-A0A0R3TZX7-F1
#
_cell.length_a   1.000
_cell.length_b   1.000
_cell.length_c   1.000
_cell.angle_alpha   90.00
_cell.angle_beta   90.00
_cell.angle_gamma   90.00
#
_symmetry.space_group_name_H-M   'P 1'
#
loop_
_entity.id
_entity.type
_entity.pdbx_description
1 polymer ?
#
loop_
_entity_poly.entity_id
_entity_poly.type
_entity_poly.pdbx_seq_one_letter_code
_entity_poly.pdbx_strand_id
1 'polypeptide(L)'
;MGRDVFSDGQRFLYTLKPLDNNKFPNDSPITLALPETEGENVKLRYIIKYVGTISAQPILDYLTKGPARTDQLPQDAINMLDNLLRWINKDQYTLIKSGLYSGSERKPLFVVFKGFSVSARPQWKLRLNADLTFKAFFPSGNLADVIYSMKGNDMYDITGRNYSKRLKVYGLSPRSAQEQIIEDAGISIAAYFQNKYNIRLEYPELPCVKTKKDKDEFIPMELLEIMPFQAPNLELSVMAPDMVRIAAVKPDQRFREIKDFIRTAIRCVKLL
;
A
#
# COMPACT_ATOMS: atom_id res chain seq x y z
N MET A 1 16.97 0.29 11.04
CA MET A 1 16.30 1.22 11.98
C MET A 1 15.68 0.41 13.10
N GLY A 2 15.95 0.77 14.36
CA GLY A 2 15.45 0.03 15.53
C GLY A 2 13.92 -0.05 15.57
N ARG A 3 13.38 -1.08 16.23
CA ARG A 3 11.93 -1.27 16.40
C ARG A 3 11.25 -0.16 17.21
N ASP A 4 12.04 0.76 17.75
CA ASP A 4 11.66 1.80 18.70
C ASP A 4 11.02 3.04 18.04
N VAL A 5 11.00 3.15 16.71
CA VAL A 5 10.42 4.29 15.97
C VAL A 5 9.31 3.81 15.05
N PHE A 6 8.14 4.43 15.12
CA PHE A 6 6.97 4.10 14.30
C PHE A 6 6.15 5.35 13.93
N SER A 7 5.25 5.24 12.97
CA SER A 7 4.48 6.40 12.46
C SER A 7 3.01 6.06 12.27
N ASP A 8 2.17 7.09 12.27
CA ASP A 8 0.77 7.03 11.82
C ASP A 8 0.62 7.00 10.29
N GLY A 9 1.73 7.09 9.55
CA GLY A 9 1.76 7.16 8.08
C GLY A 9 1.40 8.53 7.52
N GLN A 10 1.29 9.56 8.37
CA GLN A 10 0.96 10.93 8.00
C GLN A 10 1.92 11.92 8.64
N ARG A 11 1.58 12.44 9.83
CA ARG A 11 2.26 13.58 10.45
C ARG A 11 3.02 13.20 11.71
N PHE A 12 2.56 12.18 12.43
CA PHE A 12 3.13 11.83 13.72
C PHE A 12 4.11 10.67 13.61
N LEU A 13 5.27 10.88 14.21
CA LEU A 13 6.30 9.88 14.44
C LEU A 13 6.42 9.69 15.96
N TYR A 14 6.34 8.44 16.38
CA TYR A 14 6.41 8.02 17.77
C TYR A 14 7.74 7.32 18.00
N THR A 15 8.33 7.57 19.17
CA THR A 15 9.56 6.91 19.58
C THR A 15 9.41 6.39 21.01
N LEU A 16 9.83 5.15 21.27
CA LEU A 16 9.79 4.56 22.62
C LEU A 16 10.85 5.18 23.53
N LYS A 17 11.93 5.70 22.95
CA LYS A 17 13.00 6.44 23.63
C LYS A 17 13.14 7.82 23.00
N PRO A 18 13.55 8.86 23.74
CA PRO A 18 13.84 10.17 23.16
C PRO A 18 14.82 10.06 21.99
N LEU A 19 14.42 10.51 20.81
CA LEU A 19 15.30 10.61 19.65
C LEU A 19 16.08 11.93 19.77
N ASP A 20 17.41 11.86 19.65
CA ASP A 20 18.33 13.00 19.81
C ASP A 20 18.07 13.85 21.06
N ASN A 21 17.69 13.20 22.18
CA ASN A 21 17.30 13.86 23.44
C ASN A 21 16.18 14.91 23.27
N ASN A 22 15.28 14.69 22.30
CA ASN A 22 14.21 15.61 21.89
C ASN A 22 14.70 16.97 21.36
N LYS A 23 15.99 17.07 20.99
CA LYS A 23 16.61 18.28 20.45
C LYS A 23 16.76 18.14 18.94
N PHE A 24 15.75 18.61 18.20
CA PHE A 24 15.79 18.61 16.75
C PHE A 24 16.26 19.97 16.22
N PRO A 25 17.26 20.01 15.31
CA PRO A 25 17.76 21.25 14.76
C PRO A 25 16.74 21.88 13.79
N ASN A 26 16.43 23.16 14.05
CA ASN A 26 15.81 24.15 13.16
C ASN A 26 14.33 23.97 12.73
N ASP A 27 13.67 25.13 12.54
CA ASP A 27 12.45 25.26 11.73
C ASP A 27 12.72 25.18 10.22
N SER A 28 13.99 25.05 9.82
CA SER A 28 14.41 24.95 8.43
C SER A 28 14.31 23.49 7.95
N PRO A 29 13.71 23.25 6.78
CA PRO A 29 13.47 21.90 6.33
C PRO A 29 14.74 21.18 5.85
N ILE A 30 14.91 19.94 6.31
CA ILE A 30 15.91 18.99 5.84
C ILE A 30 15.44 18.42 4.50
N THR A 31 16.38 18.21 3.59
CA THR A 31 16.10 17.65 2.27
C THR A 31 16.81 16.30 2.13
N LEU A 32 16.04 15.25 1.88
CA LEU A 32 16.53 13.89 1.64
C LEU A 32 16.31 13.54 0.17
N ALA A 33 17.36 13.09 -0.51
CA ALA A 33 17.22 12.50 -1.83
C ALA A 33 16.48 11.17 -1.69
N LEU A 34 15.38 11.01 -2.42
CA LEU A 34 14.69 9.72 -2.49
C LEU A 34 15.42 8.80 -3.47
N PRO A 35 15.25 7.46 -3.35
CA PRO A 35 15.80 6.53 -4.31
C PRO A 35 15.38 6.88 -5.73
N GLU A 36 16.23 6.55 -6.71
CA GLU A 36 15.98 6.83 -8.14
C GLU A 36 14.66 6.23 -8.65
N THR A 37 14.10 5.25 -7.93
CA THR A 37 12.78 4.62 -8.18
C THR A 37 11.59 5.58 -8.10
N GLU A 38 11.78 6.78 -7.56
CA GLU A 38 10.76 7.84 -7.53
C GLU A 38 11.00 8.91 -8.62
N GLY A 39 12.05 8.76 -9.43
CA GLY A 39 12.48 9.68 -10.48
C GLY A 39 13.78 10.42 -10.13
N GLU A 40 14.53 10.80 -11.16
CA GLU A 40 15.74 11.63 -11.00
C GLU A 40 15.39 12.94 -10.28
N ASN A 41 16.13 13.25 -9.21
CA ASN A 41 16.02 14.48 -8.41
C ASN A 41 14.74 14.64 -7.55
N VAL A 42 13.96 13.59 -7.30
CA VAL A 42 12.89 13.71 -6.29
C VAL A 42 13.50 13.81 -4.89
N LYS A 43 13.19 14.93 -4.23
CA LYS A 43 13.69 15.27 -2.91
C LYS A 43 12.53 15.36 -1.91
N LEU A 44 12.60 14.59 -0.84
CA LEU A 44 11.69 14.74 0.30
C LEU A 44 12.19 15.88 1.17
N ARG A 45 11.36 16.90 1.33
CA ARG A 45 11.63 18.03 2.22
C ARG A 45 10.79 17.87 3.49
N TYR A 46 11.43 17.76 4.66
CA TYR A 46 10.74 17.51 5.93
C TYR A 46 11.34 18.33 7.10
N ILE A 47 10.52 18.55 8.14
CA ILE A 47 10.95 19.14 9.42
C ILE A 47 10.48 18.19 10.52
N ILE A 48 11.37 17.85 11.44
CA ILE A 48 11.02 17.08 12.64
C ILE A 48 10.97 18.05 13.81
N LYS A 49 9.84 18.08 14.52
CA LYS A 49 9.67 18.87 15.75
C LYS A 49 9.20 17.97 16.87
N TYR A 50 9.76 18.16 18.06
CA TYR A 50 9.23 17.55 19.26
C TYR A 50 7.90 18.23 19.61
N VAL A 51 6.82 17.44 19.68
CA VAL A 51 5.47 17.94 19.97
C VAL A 51 5.09 17.71 21.44
N GLY A 52 5.58 16.63 22.05
CA GLY A 52 5.27 16.29 23.44
C GLY A 52 5.57 14.84 23.75
N THR A 53 5.29 14.45 25.01
CA THR A 53 5.40 13.07 25.49
C THR A 53 4.01 12.53 25.76
N ILE A 54 3.75 11.32 25.26
CA ILE A 54 2.51 10.60 25.53
C ILE A 54 2.76 9.61 26.67
N SER A 55 2.02 9.75 27.77
CA SER A 55 2.08 8.78 28.86
C SER A 55 1.21 7.57 28.55
N ALA A 56 1.75 6.37 28.75
CA ALA A 56 0.97 5.13 28.73
C ALA A 56 0.26 4.85 30.08
N GLN A 57 0.50 5.65 31.12
CA GLN A 57 -0.11 5.47 32.43
C GLN A 57 -1.65 5.44 32.38
N PRO A 58 -2.35 6.30 31.60
CA PRO A 58 -3.80 6.20 31.47
C PRO A 58 -4.26 4.84 30.95
N ILE A 59 -3.53 4.24 30.00
CA ILE A 59 -3.83 2.89 29.47
C ILE A 59 -3.72 1.84 30.59
N LEU A 60 -2.67 1.92 31.42
CA LEU A 60 -2.49 1.03 32.58
C LEU A 60 -3.58 1.24 33.64
N ASP A 61 -3.96 2.49 33.88
CA ASP A 61 -5.04 2.85 34.79
C ASP A 61 -6.38 2.26 34.32
N TYR A 62 -6.68 2.27 33.01
CA TYR A 62 -7.86 1.60 32.45
C TYR A 62 -7.85 0.09 32.63
N LEU A 63 -6.68 -0.53 32.60
CA LEU A 63 -6.54 -1.98 32.79
C LEU A 63 -6.72 -2.38 34.26
N THR A 64 -6.41 -1.47 35.20
CA THR A 64 -6.28 -1.79 36.64
C THR A 64 -7.36 -1.18 37.53
N LYS A 65 -7.79 0.07 37.29
CA LYS A 65 -8.57 0.89 38.25
C LYS A 65 -10.08 0.94 37.99
N GLY A 66 -10.58 0.37 36.89
CA GLY A 66 -12.02 0.30 36.61
C GLY A 66 -12.48 1.14 35.40
N PRO A 67 -13.79 1.37 35.24
CA PRO A 67 -14.36 1.75 33.95
C PRO A 67 -14.06 3.16 33.50
N ALA A 68 -13.99 3.32 32.17
CA ALA A 68 -13.70 4.62 31.61
C ALA A 68 -14.82 5.62 31.77
N ARG A 69 -14.44 6.79 32.25
CA ARG A 69 -15.23 8.00 32.05
C ARG A 69 -14.99 8.47 30.62
N THR A 70 -16.08 8.61 29.87
CA THR A 70 -16.07 9.00 28.45
C THR A 70 -15.59 10.43 28.21
N ASP A 71 -15.54 11.25 29.26
CA ASP A 71 -15.08 12.64 29.25
C ASP A 71 -13.54 12.79 29.35
N GLN A 72 -12.81 11.72 29.69
CA GLN A 72 -11.36 11.75 29.91
C GLN A 72 -10.63 10.62 29.17
N LEU A 73 -10.95 10.42 27.89
CA LEU A 73 -10.34 9.37 27.08
C LEU A 73 -8.89 9.74 26.67
N PRO A 74 -7.91 8.85 26.86
CA PRO A 74 -6.51 9.10 26.53
C PRO A 74 -6.27 8.83 25.04
N GLN A 75 -6.91 9.65 24.19
CA GLN A 75 -6.96 9.40 22.76
C GLN A 75 -5.56 9.30 22.13
N ASP A 76 -4.61 10.12 22.57
CA ASP A 76 -3.22 10.10 22.07
C ASP A 76 -2.50 8.79 22.42
N ALA A 77 -2.68 8.27 23.64
CA ALA A 77 -2.10 6.99 24.04
C ALA A 77 -2.72 5.82 23.28
N ILE A 78 -4.00 5.90 22.94
CA ILE A 78 -4.71 4.89 22.15
C ILE A 78 -4.27 4.93 20.69
N ASN A 79 -4.16 6.12 20.10
CA ASN A 79 -3.64 6.29 18.74
C ASN A 79 -2.21 5.79 18.63
N MET A 80 -1.36 6.09 19.62
CA MET A 80 -0.01 5.56 19.71
C MET A 80 -0.02 4.03 19.77
N LEU A 81 -0.83 3.44 20.66
CA LEU A 81 -0.92 1.99 20.81
C LEU A 81 -1.39 1.30 19.51
N ASP A 82 -2.40 1.87 18.84
CA ASP A 82 -2.91 1.32 17.57
C ASP A 82 -1.87 1.36 16.45
N ASN A 83 -1.03 2.39 16.40
CA ASN A 83 0.05 2.48 15.43
C ASN A 83 1.21 1.56 15.78
N LEU A 84 1.54 1.41 17.07
CA LEU A 84 2.54 0.47 17.55
C LEU A 84 2.15 -0.98 17.19
N LEU A 85 0.90 -1.37 17.46
CA LEU A 85 0.37 -2.70 17.11
C LEU A 85 0.48 -2.99 15.62
N ARG A 86 0.30 -2.00 14.76
CA ARG A 86 0.49 -2.16 13.31
C ARG A 86 1.97 -2.26 12.94
N TRP A 87 2.81 -1.41 13.53
CA TRP A 87 4.23 -1.37 13.24
C TRP A 87 4.96 -2.67 13.58
N ILE A 88 4.71 -3.24 14.76
CA ILE A 88 5.37 -4.50 15.18
C ILE A 88 4.97 -5.71 14.31
N ASN A 89 3.87 -5.59 13.57
CA ASN A 89 3.31 -6.63 12.73
C ASN A 89 3.61 -6.42 11.23
N LYS A 90 4.31 -5.35 10.85
CA LYS A 90 4.59 -5.01 9.46
C LYS A 90 5.42 -6.05 8.70
N ASP A 91 6.22 -6.84 9.40
CA ASP A 91 7.09 -7.85 8.78
C ASP A 91 6.31 -9.15 8.49
N GLN A 92 5.19 -9.37 9.18
CA GLN A 92 4.33 -10.55 9.03
C GLN A 92 3.10 -10.27 8.16
N TYR A 93 2.69 -9.01 8.08
CA TYR A 93 1.48 -8.58 7.39
C TYR A 93 1.77 -7.41 6.47
N THR A 94 1.11 -7.39 5.32
CA THR A 94 1.09 -6.20 4.46
C THR A 94 0.19 -5.14 5.11
N LEU A 95 0.78 -4.04 5.56
CA LEU A 95 0.03 -2.91 6.13
C LEU A 95 -0.56 -2.06 5.01
N ILE A 96 -1.90 -2.05 4.90
CA ILE A 96 -2.62 -1.19 3.95
C ILE A 96 -3.60 -0.30 4.71
N LYS A 97 -3.28 1.00 4.81
CA LYS A 97 -3.98 1.95 5.70
C LYS A 97 -3.98 1.44 7.15
N SER A 98 -5.14 1.01 7.66
CA SER A 98 -5.30 0.48 9.00
C SER A 98 -5.45 -1.04 9.07
N GLY A 99 -5.46 -1.73 7.93
CA GLY A 99 -5.60 -3.19 7.86
C GLY A 99 -4.25 -3.91 7.77
N LEU A 100 -4.18 -5.09 8.40
CA LEU A 100 -3.05 -6.01 8.36
C LEU A 100 -3.42 -7.22 7.50
N TYR A 101 -2.91 -7.28 6.27
CA TYR A 101 -3.31 -8.28 5.28
C TYR A 101 -2.29 -9.42 5.19
N SER A 102 -2.78 -10.66 5.18
CA SER A 102 -1.96 -11.88 5.23
C SER A 102 -2.10 -12.77 4.00
N GLY A 103 -3.01 -12.43 3.08
CA GLY A 103 -3.20 -13.20 1.86
C GLY A 103 -4.12 -12.48 0.88
N SER A 104 -4.16 -13.00 -0.34
CA SER A 104 -4.97 -12.44 -1.42
C SER A 104 -5.54 -13.53 -2.33
N GLU A 105 -6.75 -13.32 -2.82
CA GLU A 105 -7.40 -14.16 -3.83
C GLU A 105 -7.57 -13.37 -5.13
N ARG A 106 -7.04 -13.87 -6.26
CA ARG A 106 -7.13 -13.20 -7.56
C ARG A 106 -8.46 -13.55 -8.26
N LYS A 107 -9.12 -12.51 -8.78
CA LYS A 107 -10.22 -12.57 -9.76
C LYS A 107 -9.73 -11.97 -11.06
N PRO A 108 -10.44 -12.18 -12.19
CA PRO A 108 -10.01 -11.61 -13.48
C PRO A 108 -9.76 -10.10 -13.39
N LEU A 109 -10.71 -9.33 -12.85
CA LEU A 109 -10.66 -7.86 -12.88
C LEU A 109 -10.08 -7.21 -11.59
N PHE A 110 -9.94 -7.97 -10.51
CA PHE A 110 -9.51 -7.44 -9.21
C PHE A 110 -8.88 -8.54 -8.35
N VAL A 111 -8.15 -8.15 -7.31
CA VAL A 111 -7.60 -9.04 -6.29
C VAL A 111 -8.18 -8.66 -4.93
N VAL A 112 -8.66 -9.65 -4.18
CA VAL A 112 -9.22 -9.45 -2.84
C VAL A 112 -8.19 -9.83 -1.81
N PHE A 113 -7.74 -8.85 -1.04
CA PHE A 113 -6.88 -9.08 0.12
C PHE A 113 -7.72 -9.40 1.34
N LYS A 114 -7.38 -10.50 2.01
CA LYS A 114 -7.94 -10.91 3.29
C LYS A 114 -6.94 -10.56 4.39
N GLY A 115 -7.45 -9.99 5.47
CA GLY A 115 -6.64 -9.55 6.58
C GLY A 115 -7.45 -9.32 7.85
N PHE A 116 -6.85 -8.54 8.73
CA PHE A 116 -7.40 -8.21 10.03
C PHE A 116 -7.37 -6.71 10.25
N SER A 117 -8.42 -6.20 10.88
CA SER A 117 -8.42 -4.88 11.50
C SER A 117 -8.28 -5.06 13.00
N VAL A 118 -7.47 -4.24 13.65
CA VAL A 118 -7.32 -4.24 15.11
C VAL A 118 -7.29 -2.80 15.61
N SER A 119 -8.01 -2.53 16.69
CA SER A 119 -8.04 -1.22 17.36
C SER A 119 -8.23 -1.37 18.85
N ALA A 120 -7.53 -0.56 19.63
CA ALA A 120 -7.75 -0.39 21.05
C ALA A 120 -8.97 0.51 21.29
N ARG A 121 -9.90 0.06 22.13
CA ARG A 121 -11.16 0.74 22.41
C ARG A 121 -11.28 1.00 23.92
N PRO A 122 -11.33 2.28 24.35
CA PRO A 122 -11.56 2.63 25.74
C PRO A 122 -13.07 2.70 25.99
N GLN A 123 -13.65 1.61 26.48
CA GLN A 123 -15.07 1.60 26.91
C GLN A 123 -15.10 1.43 28.43
N TRP A 124 -16.00 0.63 28.99
CA TRP A 124 -15.97 0.28 30.42
C TRP A 124 -14.68 -0.45 30.84
N LYS A 125 -13.88 -0.95 29.91
CA LYS A 125 -12.47 -1.38 30.08
C LYS A 125 -11.76 -1.16 28.74
N LEU A 126 -10.44 -1.10 28.77
CA LEU A 126 -9.67 -1.17 27.53
C LEU A 126 -9.82 -2.55 26.90
N ARG A 127 -10.21 -2.58 25.62
CA ARG A 127 -10.34 -3.83 24.85
C ARG A 127 -9.67 -3.67 23.50
N LEU A 128 -9.06 -4.75 23.01
CA LEU A 128 -8.70 -4.84 21.60
C LEU A 128 -9.92 -5.36 20.83
N ASN A 129 -10.44 -4.54 19.94
CA ASN A 129 -11.41 -4.97 18.95
C ASN A 129 -10.63 -5.45 17.72
N ALA A 130 -10.78 -6.72 17.38
CA ALA A 130 -10.18 -7.30 16.18
C ALA A 130 -11.23 -8.01 15.34
N ASP A 131 -11.14 -7.83 14.03
CA ASP A 131 -12.08 -8.43 13.10
C ASP A 131 -11.43 -8.74 11.75
N LEU A 132 -12.01 -9.69 11.02
CA LEU A 132 -11.65 -9.97 9.63
C LEU A 132 -12.01 -8.78 8.74
N THR A 133 -11.11 -8.44 7.83
CA THR A 133 -11.33 -7.41 6.82
C THR A 133 -10.95 -7.92 5.43
N PHE A 134 -11.71 -7.49 4.44
CA PHE A 134 -11.53 -7.83 3.04
C PHE A 134 -11.46 -6.55 2.23
N LYS A 135 -10.53 -6.48 1.28
CA LYS A 135 -10.36 -5.29 0.45
C LYS A 135 -9.95 -5.65 -0.96
N ALA A 136 -10.70 -5.15 -1.93
CA ALA A 136 -10.39 -5.32 -3.35
C ALA A 136 -9.40 -4.24 -3.83
N PHE A 137 -8.51 -4.65 -4.74
CA PHE A 137 -7.56 -3.80 -5.45
C PHE A 137 -7.50 -4.22 -6.93
N PHE A 138 -7.01 -3.33 -7.79
CA PHE A 138 -6.58 -3.74 -9.13
C PHE A 138 -5.44 -4.78 -9.03
N PRO A 139 -5.38 -5.77 -9.93
CA PRO A 139 -4.23 -6.66 -10.01
C PRO A 139 -2.98 -5.84 -10.33
N SER A 140 -1.90 -6.07 -9.58
CA SER A 140 -0.58 -5.49 -9.84
C SER A 140 0.27 -6.40 -10.71
N GLY A 141 1.36 -5.84 -11.23
CA GLY A 141 2.28 -6.53 -12.14
C GLY A 141 2.29 -5.87 -13.52
N ASN A 142 2.91 -6.54 -14.50
CA ASN A 142 3.01 -5.99 -15.84
C ASN A 142 1.62 -5.69 -16.43
N LEU A 143 1.47 -4.54 -17.06
CA LEU A 143 0.20 -4.09 -17.59
C LEU A 143 -0.30 -4.98 -18.74
N ALA A 144 0.59 -5.43 -19.63
CA ALA A 144 0.22 -6.35 -20.71
C ALA A 144 -0.28 -7.68 -20.14
N ASP A 145 0.46 -8.28 -19.20
CA ASP A 145 0.08 -9.55 -18.56
C ASP A 145 -1.22 -9.44 -17.77
N VAL A 146 -1.43 -8.32 -17.05
CA VAL A 146 -2.67 -8.11 -16.31
C VAL A 146 -3.86 -8.01 -17.26
N ILE A 147 -3.75 -7.21 -18.33
CA ILE A 147 -4.81 -7.11 -19.35
C ILE A 147 -5.07 -8.46 -20.03
N TYR A 148 -4.03 -9.26 -20.24
CA TYR A 148 -4.17 -10.56 -20.86
C TYR A 148 -4.79 -11.60 -19.92
N SER A 149 -4.35 -11.65 -18.66
CA SER A 149 -4.94 -12.52 -17.64
C SER A 149 -6.41 -12.20 -17.39
N MET A 150 -6.82 -10.93 -17.55
CA MET A 150 -8.24 -10.54 -17.56
C MET A 150 -9.02 -11.18 -18.72
N LYS A 151 -8.34 -11.50 -19.83
CA LYS A 151 -8.88 -12.17 -21.03
C LYS A 151 -8.66 -13.69 -21.06
N GLY A 152 -7.91 -14.27 -20.13
CA GLY A 152 -7.83 -15.72 -19.90
C GLY A 152 -6.65 -16.49 -20.51
N ASN A 153 -5.56 -15.84 -20.97
CA ASN A 153 -4.31 -16.56 -21.26
C ASN A 153 -3.15 -16.07 -20.36
N ASP A 154 -2.28 -17.01 -20.00
CA ASP A 154 -1.08 -16.77 -19.19
C ASP A 154 0.11 -16.32 -20.06
N MET A 155 1.00 -15.52 -19.47
CA MET A 155 2.02 -14.71 -20.16
C MET A 155 3.33 -14.66 -19.36
N TYR A 156 4.48 -14.79 -20.06
CA TYR A 156 5.64 -13.89 -19.94
C TYR A 156 6.09 -13.30 -18.57
N ASP A 157 7.01 -13.88 -17.80
CA ASP A 157 7.58 -13.17 -16.63
C ASP A 157 8.68 -12.19 -17.06
N ILE A 158 8.36 -10.89 -17.15
CA ILE A 158 9.32 -9.83 -17.51
C ILE A 158 10.14 -9.44 -16.27
N THR A 159 11.06 -10.31 -15.87
CA THR A 159 12.03 -10.00 -14.81
C THR A 159 13.26 -9.26 -15.39
N GLY A 160 13.72 -8.23 -14.68
CA GLY A 160 15.12 -7.74 -14.84
C GLY A 160 15.33 -6.32 -15.34
N ARG A 161 14.35 -5.41 -15.31
CA ARG A 161 14.61 -3.98 -15.57
C ARG A 161 14.25 -3.12 -14.35
N ASN A 162 15.17 -2.23 -13.97
CA ASN A 162 14.94 -1.24 -12.94
C ASN A 162 14.00 -0.16 -13.47
N TYR A 163 12.71 -0.26 -13.15
CA TYR A 163 11.71 0.73 -13.50
C TYR A 163 11.59 1.76 -12.38
N SER A 164 11.76 3.05 -12.70
CA SER A 164 12.02 4.07 -11.68
C SER A 164 11.10 5.29 -11.73
N LYS A 165 10.02 5.26 -12.51
CA LYS A 165 9.12 6.40 -12.69
C LYS A 165 7.65 6.01 -12.57
N ARG A 166 6.95 6.66 -11.64
CA ARG A 166 5.49 6.56 -11.52
C ARG A 166 4.81 7.44 -12.57
N LEU A 167 3.86 6.86 -13.30
CA LEU A 167 3.15 7.53 -14.38
C LEU A 167 1.64 7.43 -14.13
N LYS A 168 0.89 8.46 -14.55
CA LYS A 168 -0.56 8.42 -14.61
C LYS A 168 -0.99 8.11 -16.04
N VAL A 169 -1.96 7.21 -16.19
CA VAL A 169 -2.56 6.88 -17.49
C VAL A 169 -3.55 7.99 -17.86
N TYR A 170 -3.41 8.55 -19.05
CA TYR A 170 -4.34 9.54 -19.62
C TYR A 170 -5.17 8.99 -20.77
N GLY A 171 -4.84 7.81 -21.29
CA GLY A 171 -5.55 7.17 -22.39
C GLY A 171 -4.70 6.07 -23.02
N LEU A 172 -5.20 5.53 -24.13
CA LEU A 172 -4.51 4.56 -24.97
C LEU A 172 -4.19 5.18 -26.33
N SER A 173 -3.18 4.65 -27.02
CA SER A 173 -2.95 5.00 -28.42
C SER A 173 -4.11 4.49 -29.29
N PRO A 174 -4.44 5.22 -30.38
CA PRO A 174 -5.48 4.79 -31.31
C PRO A 174 -5.08 3.57 -32.15
N ARG A 175 -3.78 3.28 -32.27
CA ARG A 175 -3.23 2.12 -33.01
C ARG A 175 -2.32 1.27 -32.14
N SER A 176 -1.98 0.09 -32.62
CA SER A 176 -0.99 -0.82 -32.01
C SER A 176 0.41 -0.21 -31.95
N ALA A 177 1.30 -0.75 -31.12
CA ALA A 177 2.68 -0.27 -31.02
C ALA A 177 3.45 -0.39 -32.36
N GLN A 178 3.15 -1.38 -33.21
CA GLN A 178 3.74 -1.54 -34.54
C GLN A 178 3.25 -0.50 -35.57
N GLU A 179 2.04 0.06 -35.39
CA GLU A 179 1.42 0.98 -36.35
C GLU A 179 1.43 2.44 -35.89
N GLN A 180 1.43 2.68 -34.58
CA GLN A 180 1.42 4.03 -34.02
C GLN A 180 2.76 4.70 -34.30
N ILE A 181 2.72 5.78 -35.10
CA ILE A 181 3.90 6.56 -35.46
C ILE A 181 4.18 7.62 -34.38
N ILE A 182 5.46 7.82 -34.07
CA ILE A 182 5.96 8.95 -33.30
C ILE A 182 6.24 10.08 -34.28
N GLU A 183 5.47 11.18 -34.23
CA GLU A 183 5.50 12.26 -35.22
C GLU A 183 6.92 12.82 -35.44
N ASP A 184 7.66 13.09 -34.36
CA ASP A 184 9.00 13.66 -34.42
C ASP A 184 10.05 12.70 -35.04
N ALA A 185 9.84 11.39 -34.95
CA ALA A 185 10.80 10.37 -35.38
C ALA A 185 10.43 9.70 -36.71
N GLY A 186 9.18 9.82 -37.16
CA GLY A 186 8.68 9.20 -38.39
C GLY A 186 8.67 7.67 -38.39
N ILE A 187 8.87 7.03 -37.24
CA ILE A 187 8.90 5.56 -37.08
C ILE A 187 7.85 5.11 -36.07
N SER A 188 7.47 3.83 -36.14
CA SER A 188 6.52 3.26 -35.18
C SER A 188 7.10 3.18 -33.77
N ILE A 189 6.24 3.13 -32.76
CA ILE A 189 6.68 2.96 -31.36
C ILE A 189 7.50 1.67 -31.21
N ALA A 190 7.05 0.55 -31.78
CA ALA A 190 7.79 -0.71 -31.73
C ALA A 190 9.19 -0.58 -32.35
N ALA A 191 9.30 0.04 -33.53
CA ALA A 191 10.58 0.28 -34.20
C ALA A 191 11.48 1.23 -33.39
N TYR A 192 10.92 2.27 -32.77
CA TYR A 192 11.66 3.19 -31.91
C TYR A 192 12.27 2.49 -30.70
N PHE A 193 11.51 1.65 -30.00
CA PHE A 193 12.01 0.91 -28.84
C PHE A 193 13.06 -0.14 -29.22
N GLN A 194 12.90 -0.79 -30.38
CA GLN A 194 13.92 -1.68 -30.94
C GLN A 194 15.20 -0.93 -31.29
N ASN A 195 15.11 0.17 -32.04
CA ASN A 195 16.27 0.88 -32.57
C ASN A 195 17.04 1.65 -31.49
N LYS A 196 16.32 2.31 -30.58
CA LYS A 196 16.92 3.20 -29.58
C LYS A 196 17.34 2.48 -28.30
N TYR A 197 16.56 1.50 -27.85
CA TYR A 197 16.77 0.82 -26.58
C TYR A 197 17.12 -0.66 -26.72
N ASN A 198 17.17 -1.20 -27.96
CA ASN A 198 17.33 -2.62 -28.22
C ASN A 198 16.28 -3.49 -27.52
N ILE A 199 15.04 -2.99 -27.47
CA ILE A 199 13.90 -3.67 -26.86
C ILE A 199 12.98 -4.16 -27.97
N ARG A 200 12.96 -5.48 -28.16
CA ARG A 200 11.97 -6.13 -29.01
C ARG A 200 10.69 -6.34 -28.20
N LEU A 201 9.61 -5.71 -28.63
CA LEU A 201 8.28 -5.97 -28.06
C LEU A 201 7.81 -7.36 -28.48
N GLU A 202 7.28 -8.11 -27.51
CA GLU A 202 6.67 -9.41 -27.75
C GLU A 202 5.23 -9.28 -28.26
N TYR A 203 4.55 -8.19 -27.90
CA TYR A 203 3.15 -7.89 -28.22
C TYR A 203 3.00 -6.53 -28.94
N PRO A 204 3.69 -6.35 -30.08
CA PRO A 204 3.64 -5.09 -30.80
C PRO A 204 2.24 -4.75 -31.35
N GLU A 205 1.32 -5.72 -31.39
CA GLU A 205 -0.10 -5.53 -31.74
C GLU A 205 -0.92 -4.85 -30.65
N LEU A 206 -0.44 -4.79 -29.39
CA LEU A 206 -1.14 -4.10 -28.31
C LEU A 206 -1.06 -2.58 -28.47
N PRO A 207 -2.10 -1.83 -28.06
CA PRO A 207 -2.01 -0.39 -27.96
C PRO A 207 -1.01 0.02 -26.86
N CYS A 208 -0.50 1.24 -26.97
CA CYS A 208 0.38 1.85 -25.99
C CYS A 208 -0.42 2.73 -25.01
N VAL A 209 0.18 3.05 -23.87
CA VAL A 209 -0.40 3.92 -22.85
C VAL A 209 0.05 5.35 -23.04
N LYS A 210 -0.91 6.29 -23.07
CA LYS A 210 -0.64 7.73 -23.07
C LYS A 210 -0.32 8.20 -21.66
N THR A 211 0.86 8.80 -21.48
CA THR A 211 1.40 9.16 -20.16
C THR A 211 1.37 10.66 -19.86
N LYS A 212 1.03 11.49 -20.86
CA LYS A 212 0.82 12.94 -20.73
C LYS A 212 -0.55 13.35 -21.23
N LYS A 213 -1.17 14.33 -20.58
CA LYS A 213 -2.49 14.85 -20.97
C LYS A 213 -2.44 15.56 -22.33
N ASP A 214 -1.49 16.48 -22.47
CA ASP A 214 -1.45 17.46 -23.57
C ASP A 214 -0.43 17.09 -24.67
N LYS A 215 0.25 15.94 -24.55
CA LYS A 215 1.23 15.47 -25.53
C LYS A 215 1.01 14.00 -25.85
N ASP A 216 1.24 13.64 -27.09
CA ASP A 216 1.18 12.26 -27.58
C ASP A 216 2.47 11.51 -27.26
N GLU A 217 2.67 11.29 -25.95
CA GLU A 217 3.74 10.46 -25.39
C GLU A 217 3.18 9.11 -24.96
N PHE A 218 3.57 8.07 -25.71
CA PHE A 218 3.07 6.72 -25.56
C PHE A 218 4.16 5.75 -25.10
N ILE A 219 3.82 4.84 -24.18
CA ILE A 219 4.71 3.78 -23.71
C ILE A 219 4.04 2.41 -23.96
N PRO A 220 4.74 1.43 -24.54
CA PRO A 220 4.22 0.07 -24.69
C PRO A 220 3.76 -0.53 -23.36
N MET A 221 2.62 -1.24 -23.36
CA MET A 221 2.05 -1.85 -22.15
C MET A 221 3.02 -2.83 -21.48
N GLU A 222 3.81 -3.55 -22.26
CA GLU A 222 4.84 -4.50 -21.78
C GLU A 222 5.93 -3.84 -20.92
N LEU A 223 6.11 -2.51 -21.04
CA LEU A 223 7.13 -1.77 -20.30
C LEU A 223 6.56 -1.04 -19.08
N LEU A 224 5.32 -1.34 -18.71
CA LEU A 224 4.60 -0.69 -17.62
C LEU A 224 4.18 -1.71 -16.56
N GLU A 225 4.30 -1.29 -15.30
CA GLU A 225 3.84 -2.07 -14.15
C GLU A 225 2.70 -1.33 -13.43
N ILE A 226 1.62 -2.04 -13.15
CA ILE A 226 0.53 -1.55 -12.31
C ILE A 226 1.00 -1.61 -10.86
N MET A 227 1.10 -0.45 -10.20
CA MET A 227 1.44 -0.41 -8.78
C MET A 227 0.42 -1.17 -7.93
N PRO A 228 0.87 -1.86 -6.86
CA PRO A 228 -0.03 -2.57 -5.96
C PRO A 228 -0.95 -1.62 -5.19
N PHE A 229 -2.03 -2.19 -4.65
CA PHE A 229 -2.96 -1.54 -3.73
C PHE A 229 -3.73 -0.34 -4.29
N GLN A 230 -3.89 -0.27 -5.61
CA GLN A 230 -4.78 0.70 -6.25
C GLN A 230 -6.23 0.25 -6.12
N ALA A 231 -7.10 1.14 -5.62
CA ALA A 231 -8.52 0.82 -5.47
C ALA A 231 -9.14 0.59 -6.87
N PRO A 232 -9.96 -0.48 -7.04
CA PRO A 232 -10.54 -0.79 -8.32
C PRO A 232 -11.66 0.20 -8.62
N ASN A 233 -11.62 0.84 -9.79
CA ASN A 233 -12.71 1.66 -10.31
C ASN A 233 -13.67 0.77 -11.11
N LEU A 234 -14.27 -0.21 -10.43
CA LEU A 234 -15.22 -1.15 -11.00
C LEU A 234 -16.60 -0.90 -10.40
N GLU A 235 -17.65 -1.18 -11.18
CA GLU A 235 -19.02 -1.14 -10.65
C GLU A 235 -19.19 -2.14 -9.51
N LEU A 236 -19.98 -1.76 -8.50
CA LEU A 236 -20.22 -2.61 -7.35
C LEU A 236 -20.91 -3.93 -7.75
N SER A 237 -21.76 -3.91 -8.78
CA SER A 237 -22.40 -5.09 -9.39
C SER A 237 -21.40 -6.16 -9.84
N VAL A 238 -20.25 -5.74 -10.36
CA VAL A 238 -19.19 -6.64 -10.87
C VAL A 238 -18.43 -7.29 -9.72
N MET A 239 -18.18 -6.57 -8.63
CA MET A 239 -17.35 -7.06 -7.52
C MET A 239 -18.13 -7.73 -6.38
N ALA A 240 -19.36 -7.27 -6.11
CA ALA A 240 -20.10 -7.63 -4.91
C ALA A 240 -20.34 -9.15 -4.75
N PRO A 241 -20.75 -9.92 -5.78
CA PRO A 241 -21.00 -11.35 -5.63
C PRO A 241 -19.76 -12.12 -5.17
N ASP A 242 -18.62 -11.84 -5.78
CA ASP A 242 -17.33 -12.45 -5.41
C ASP A 242 -16.86 -11.97 -4.04
N MET A 243 -17.00 -10.68 -3.72
CA MET A 243 -16.66 -10.14 -2.41
C MET A 243 -17.49 -10.79 -1.29
N VAL A 244 -18.79 -10.98 -1.49
CA VAL A 244 -19.68 -11.66 -0.53
C VAL A 244 -19.25 -13.12 -0.37
N ARG A 245 -18.99 -13.82 -1.47
CA ARG A 245 -18.56 -15.23 -1.44
C ARG A 245 -17.24 -15.42 -0.70
N ILE A 246 -16.26 -14.54 -0.94
CA ILE A 246 -14.94 -14.59 -0.28
C ILE A 246 -15.06 -14.21 1.21
N ALA A 247 -15.91 -13.23 1.54
CA ALA A 247 -16.12 -12.78 2.91
C ALA A 247 -17.04 -13.70 3.73
N ALA A 248 -17.75 -14.63 3.09
CA ALA A 248 -18.66 -15.59 3.72
C ALA A 248 -17.88 -16.67 4.50
N VAL A 249 -17.39 -16.28 5.68
CA VAL A 249 -16.70 -17.17 6.63
C VAL A 249 -17.66 -17.58 7.75
N LYS A 250 -17.74 -18.87 8.06
CA LYS A 250 -18.57 -19.38 9.17
C LYS A 250 -18.13 -18.78 10.51
N PRO A 251 -19.05 -18.51 11.46
CA PRO A 251 -18.71 -17.84 12.72
C PRO A 251 -17.59 -18.53 13.53
N ASP A 252 -17.60 -19.87 13.59
CA ASP A 252 -16.59 -20.65 14.31
C ASP A 252 -15.20 -20.52 13.66
N GLN A 253 -15.16 -20.53 12.32
CA GLN A 253 -13.92 -20.32 11.57
C GLN A 253 -13.41 -18.89 11.72
N ARG A 254 -14.29 -17.89 11.58
CA ARG A 254 -13.95 -16.47 11.79
C ARG A 254 -13.34 -16.25 13.17
N PHE A 255 -13.93 -16.84 14.20
CA PHE A 255 -13.41 -16.72 15.57
C PHE A 255 -12.05 -17.39 15.74
N ARG A 256 -11.83 -18.58 15.14
CA ARG A 256 -10.51 -19.24 15.13
C ARG A 256 -9.45 -18.37 14.47
N GLU A 257 -9.73 -17.84 13.28
CA GLU A 257 -8.79 -16.99 12.54
C GLU A 257 -8.43 -15.71 13.31
N ILE A 258 -9.42 -15.03 13.89
CA ILE A 258 -9.18 -13.84 14.72
C ILE A 258 -8.34 -14.21 15.95
N LYS A 259 -8.61 -15.35 16.60
CA LYS A 259 -7.85 -15.80 17.77
C LYS A 259 -6.39 -16.08 17.43
N ASP A 260 -6.12 -16.71 16.29
CA ASP A 260 -4.76 -17.02 15.85
C ASP A 260 -4.01 -15.76 15.39
N PHE A 261 -4.69 -14.82 14.73
CA PHE A 261 -4.17 -13.49 14.48
C PHE A 261 -3.76 -12.79 15.78
N ILE A 262 -4.64 -12.71 16.78
CA ILE A 262 -4.34 -12.06 18.06
C ILE A 262 -3.14 -12.70 18.77
N ARG A 263 -3.05 -14.04 18.77
CA ARG A 263 -1.90 -14.76 19.35
C ARG A 263 -0.59 -14.39 18.66
N THR A 264 -0.62 -14.28 17.34
CA THR A 264 0.56 -13.94 16.52
C THR A 264 0.93 -12.48 16.71
N ALA A 265 -0.05 -11.58 16.59
CA ALA A 265 0.14 -10.14 16.70
C ALA A 265 0.68 -9.70 18.07
N ILE A 266 0.26 -10.36 19.15
CA ILE A 266 0.72 -10.08 20.52
C ILE A 266 2.09 -10.72 20.79
N ARG A 267 2.47 -11.84 20.15
CA ARG A 267 3.83 -12.39 20.30
C ARG A 267 4.90 -11.38 19.90
N CYS A 268 4.64 -10.57 18.87
CA CYS A 268 5.53 -9.52 18.41
C CYS A 268 5.75 -8.41 19.46
N VAL A 269 4.78 -8.20 20.37
CA VAL A 269 4.90 -7.21 21.47
C VAL A 269 5.93 -7.65 22.51
N LYS A 270 6.07 -8.96 22.78
CA LYS A 270 7.05 -9.49 23.75
C LYS A 270 8.51 -9.39 23.28
N LEU A 271 8.72 -9.00 22.03
CA LEU A 271 10.05 -8.84 21.42
C LEU A 271 10.50 -7.37 21.35
N LEU A 272 9.72 -6.47 21.97
CA LEU A 272 10.08 -5.09 22.28
C LEU A 272 10.54 -5.00 23.74
#